data_AF-A0A946U4M2-F1
#
_entry.id   AF-A0A946U4M2-F1
#
_cell.length_a   1.000
_cell.length_b   1.000
_cell.length_c   1.000
_cell.angle_alpha   90.00
_cell.angle_beta   90.00
_cell.angle_gamma   90.00
#
_symmetry.space_group_name_H-M   'P 1'
#
loop_
_entity.id
_entity.type
_entity.pdbx_description
1 polymer ?
#
loop_
_entity_poly.entity_id
_entity_poly.type
_entity_poly.pdbx_seq_one_letter_code
_entity_poly.pdbx_strand_id
1 'polypeptide(L)' 'MSIDTQAIIKEYQNDAADTGSVNVQVALLTARIKHLTEHFKTHK' A
#
# COMPACT_ATOMS: atom_id res chain seq x y z
N MET A 1 -7.88 -7.84 6.51
CA MET A 1 -6.53 -8.36 6.18
C MET A 1 -5.54 -7.24 6.41
N SER A 2 -4.40 -7.44 7.06
CA SER A 2 -3.43 -6.36 7.25
C SER A 2 -2.68 -6.05 5.95
N ILE A 3 -2.52 -4.77 5.62
CA ILE A 3 -1.65 -4.33 4.52
C ILE A 3 -0.20 -4.45 4.99
N ASP A 4 0.61 -5.25 4.29
CA ASP A 4 2.05 -5.29 4.55
C ASP A 4 2.73 -4.08 3.91
N THR A 5 2.89 -3.05 4.72
CA THR A 5 3.49 -1.77 4.32
C THR A 5 4.98 -1.93 3.97
N GLN A 6 5.71 -2.80 4.66
CA GLN A 6 7.14 -2.97 4.41
C GLN A 6 7.41 -3.70 3.10
N ALA A 7 6.59 -4.70 2.77
CA ALA A 7 6.67 -5.39 1.48
C ALA A 7 6.44 -4.43 0.32
N ILE A 8 5.40 -3.59 0.41
CA ILE A 8 5.08 -2.61 -0.63
C ILE A 8 6.19 -1.57 -0.80
N ILE A 9 6.74 -1.04 0.31
CA ILE A 9 7.86 -0.10 0.22
C ILE A 9 9.04 -0.76 -0.48
N LYS A 10 9.42 -1.99 -0.09
CA LYS A 10 10.55 -2.69 -0.71
C LYS A 10 10.38 -2.98 -2.20
N GLU A 11 9.15 -3.19 -2.66
CA GLU A 11 8.82 -3.48 -4.05
C GLU A 11 8.88 -2.23 -4.94
N TYR A 12 8.48 -1.08 -4.42
CA TYR A 12 8.33 0.16 -5.21
C TYR A 12 9.35 1.26 -4.88
N GLN A 13 10.22 1.06 -3.88
CA GLN A 13 11.30 1.98 -3.54
C GLN A 13 12.36 2.00 -4.65
N ASN A 14 12.89 3.19 -4.95
CA ASN A 14 14.01 3.31 -5.90
C ASN A 14 15.36 2.96 -5.24
N ASP A 15 15.50 3.25 -3.95
CA ASP A 15 16.66 2.91 -3.13
C ASP A 15 16.22 2.56 -1.70
N ALA A 16 17.14 2.13 -0.85
CA ALA A 16 16.83 1.67 0.50
C ALA A 16 16.34 2.77 1.47
N ALA A 17 16.54 4.05 1.13
CA ALA A 17 16.06 5.19 1.89
C ALA A 17 14.75 5.77 1.32
N ASP A 18 14.34 5.33 0.13
CA ASP A 18 13.14 5.79 -0.55
C ASP A 18 11.86 5.18 0.04
N THR A 19 11.41 5.77 1.14
CA THR A 19 10.14 5.42 1.78
C THR A 19 8.98 6.33 1.38
N GLY A 20 9.23 7.31 0.51
CA GLY A 20 8.34 8.46 0.34
C GLY A 20 8.17 8.96 -1.08
N SER A 21 8.82 8.34 -2.08
CA SER A 21 8.62 8.69 -3.48
C SER A 21 7.17 8.52 -3.92
N VAL A 22 6.84 9.19 -5.03
CA VAL A 22 5.53 9.11 -5.66
C VAL A 22 5.14 7.66 -5.92
N ASN A 23 6.06 6.82 -6.38
CA ASN A 23 5.79 5.40 -6.67
C ASN A 23 5.39 4.62 -5.41
N VAL A 24 6.17 4.76 -4.33
CA VAL A 24 5.89 4.12 -3.04
C VAL A 24 4.56 4.60 -2.46
N GLN A 25 4.29 5.91 -2.50
CA GLN A 25 3.04 6.47 -1.98
C GLN A 25 1.82 6.00 -2.78
N VAL A 26 1.90 5.98 -4.12
CA VAL A 26 0.82 5.49 -4.98
C VAL A 26 0.53 4.02 -4.71
N ALA A 27 1.57 3.18 -4.54
CA ALA A 27 1.40 1.78 -4.21
C ALA A 27 0.72 1.57 -2.84
N LEU A 28 1.12 2.32 -1.82
CA LEU A 28 0.51 2.28 -0.48
C LEU A 28 -0.96 2.72 -0.49
N LEU A 29 -1.28 3.81 -1.19
CA LEU A 29 -2.65 4.30 -1.32
C LEU A 29 -3.53 3.30 -2.08
N THR A 30 -2.99 2.70 -3.15
CA THR A 30 -3.68 1.66 -3.92
C THR A 30 -4.01 0.44 -3.06
N ALA A 31 -3.04 -0.05 -2.28
CA ALA A 31 -3.26 -1.15 -1.35
C ALA A 31 -4.32 -0.83 -0.29
N ARG A 32 -4.31 0.40 0.24
CA ARG A 32 -5.34 0.89 1.18
C ARG A 32 -6.73 0.93 0.56
N ILE A 33 -6.86 1.46 -0.65
CA ILE A 33 -8.13 1.50 -1.38
C ILE A 33 -8.67 0.09 -1.58
N LYS A 34 -7.83 -0.86 -2.02
CA LYS A 34 -8.23 -2.26 -2.22
C LYS A 34 -8.70 -2.90 -0.90
N HIS A 35 -7.94 -2.71 0.18
CA HIS A 35 -8.31 -3.23 1.49
C HIS A 35 -9.65 -2.68 1.99
N LEU A 36 -9.84 -1.36 1.92
CA LEU A 36 -11.09 -0.71 2.35
C LEU A 36 -12.27 -1.12 1.47
N THR A 37 -12.05 -1.26 0.16
CA THR A 37 -13.09 -1.74 -0.76
C THR A 37 -13.58 -3.12 -0.37
N GLU A 38 -12.68 -4.04 0.00
CA GLU A 38 -13.06 -5.37 0.45
C GLU A 38 -13.76 -5.33 1.81
N HIS A 39 -13.26 -4.52 2.75
CA HIS A 39 -13.89 -4.32 4.05
C HIS A 39 -15.36 -3.86 3.92
N PHE A 40 -15.63 -2.87 3.07
CA PHE A 40 -17.00 -2.39 2.87
C PHE A 40 -17.89 -3.38 2.11
N LYS A 41 -17.34 -4.32 1.33
CA LYS A 41 -18.14 -5.40 0.72
C LYS A 41 -18.60 -6.41 1.75
N THR A 42 -17.76 -6.74 2.73
CA THR A 42 -18.07 -7.72 3.77
C THR A 42 -18.93 -7.13 4.90
N HIS A 43 -18.85 -5.82 5.13
CA HIS A 43 -19.60 -5.10 6.17
C HIS A 43 -20.61 -4.12 5.56
N LYS A 44 -21.79 -4.63 5.18
CA LYS A 44 -22.92 -3.84 4.68
C LYS A 44 -23.76 -3.23 5.79
#